data_AF-A0A7S4SAY2-F1
#
_entry.id   AF-A0A7S4SAY2-F1
#
_cell.length_a   1.000
_cell.length_b   1.000
_cell.length_c   1.000
_cell.angle_alpha   90.00
_cell.angle_beta   90.00
_cell.angle_gamma   90.00
#
_symmetry.space_group_name_H-M   'P 1'
#
loop_
_entity.id
_entity.type
_entity.pdbx_description
1 polymer ?
#
loop_
_entity_poly.entity_id
_entity_poly.type
_entity_poly.pdbx_seq_one_letter_code
_entity_poly.pdbx_strand_id
1 'polypeptide(L)'
;MVPQSEEGDGGLLWTCCGVCLSEETTHDDLIVGPTEGAVVPPPELPGRRSIWARDAGLADHPPPGGNPLWEAETEDADSDEADMSEARVRQSIAFARSESKESAVSRAKDSITFTDQSLLRGSGAFQLLKMGGAIFEDREGSAATFGLSAPVVRLEAFISHNWSTPRRDKFMCLAMYYNLGPACVVTFLVVCSLTTLTYFGLLPTVEFTAVGSAGIACTLVGPGVFLTALFTINEVCARLGFSGPAVFLDKTCIHQTDEDL
;
A
#
# COMPACT_ATOMS: atom_id res chain seq x y z
N MET A 1 29.36 -43.94 -28.19
CA MET A 1 28.42 -44.53 -27.22
C MET A 1 29.03 -44.34 -25.84
N VAL A 2 28.50 -43.37 -25.09
CA VAL A 2 28.87 -43.01 -23.72
C VAL A 2 27.54 -42.97 -22.96
N PRO A 3 27.44 -43.55 -21.75
CA PRO A 3 26.15 -43.74 -21.09
C PRO A 3 25.62 -42.42 -20.53
N GLN A 4 24.30 -42.25 -20.63
CA GLN A 4 23.56 -41.19 -19.95
C GLN A 4 23.49 -41.52 -18.46
N SER A 5 23.98 -40.62 -17.61
CA SER A 5 23.70 -40.61 -16.18
C SER A 5 22.48 -39.73 -15.92
N GLU A 6 21.44 -40.33 -15.36
CA GLU A 6 20.37 -39.62 -14.67
C GLU A 6 20.93 -39.03 -13.36
N GLU A 7 20.79 -37.72 -13.19
CA GLU A 7 20.85 -37.07 -11.88
C GLU A 7 19.65 -36.13 -11.78
N GLY A 8 18.85 -36.37 -10.74
CA GLY A 8 17.71 -35.55 -10.38
C GLY A 8 18.09 -34.36 -9.50
N ASP A 9 17.01 -33.72 -9.06
CA ASP A 9 16.88 -32.74 -7.99
C ASP A 9 17.36 -31.30 -8.21
N GLY A 10 16.41 -30.40 -7.94
CA GLY A 10 16.64 -29.27 -7.04
C GLY A 10 17.12 -27.98 -7.68
N GLY A 11 16.23 -26.97 -7.75
CA GLY A 11 16.71 -25.61 -8.00
C GLY A 11 15.67 -24.55 -8.33
N LEU A 12 14.56 -24.46 -7.60
CA LEU A 12 13.82 -23.19 -7.51
C LEU A 12 14.66 -22.19 -6.70
N LEU A 13 15.57 -21.51 -7.38
CA LEU A 13 16.44 -20.48 -6.82
C LEU A 13 15.63 -19.17 -6.68
N TRP A 14 14.78 -19.10 -5.65
CA TRP A 14 14.31 -17.82 -5.12
C TRP A 14 15.30 -17.39 -4.03
N THR A 15 16.42 -16.77 -4.41
CA THR A 15 17.36 -16.22 -3.45
C THR A 15 16.87 -14.87 -2.95
N CYS A 16 16.25 -14.92 -1.76
CA CYS A 16 16.30 -13.95 -0.67
C CYS A 16 16.93 -12.57 -0.95
N CYS A 17 16.12 -11.52 -0.91
CA CYS A 17 16.55 -10.25 -0.32
C CYS A 17 16.12 -10.27 1.16
N GLY A 18 16.81 -11.08 1.95
CA GLY A 18 16.74 -11.09 3.39
C GLY A 18 17.72 -10.04 3.92
N VAL A 19 17.21 -8.84 4.19
CA VAL A 19 17.84 -7.92 5.14
C VAL A 19 16.92 -7.88 6.37
N CYS A 20 16.91 -9.00 7.10
CA CYS A 20 16.61 -9.00 8.52
C CYS A 20 17.96 -8.89 9.23
N LEU A 21 18.30 -7.69 9.69
CA LEU A 21 19.28 -7.53 10.76
C LEU A 21 18.62 -8.03 12.04
N SER A 22 18.94 -9.27 12.39
CA SER A 22 18.77 -9.80 13.75
C SER A 22 19.96 -9.27 14.55
N GLU A 23 19.74 -8.29 15.41
CA GLU A 23 20.70 -7.90 16.44
C GLU A 23 20.20 -8.47 17.76
N GLU A 24 20.82 -9.58 18.14
CA GLU A 24 20.64 -10.28 19.40
C GLU A 24 21.51 -9.56 20.43
N THR A 25 20.92 -8.64 21.21
CA THR A 25 21.54 -8.15 22.44
C THR A 25 20.92 -8.86 23.63
N THR A 26 21.57 -9.95 24.02
CA THR A 26 21.50 -10.55 25.36
C THR A 26 22.32 -9.70 26.32
N HIS A 27 21.66 -9.01 27.24
CA HIS A 27 22.27 -8.61 28.51
C HIS A 27 21.25 -8.82 29.62
N ASP A 28 21.41 -9.96 30.30
CA ASP A 28 20.85 -10.26 31.59
C ASP A 28 21.50 -9.39 32.68
N ASP A 29 20.63 -8.99 33.62
CA ASP A 29 20.82 -8.99 35.06
C ASP A 29 21.27 -7.75 35.88
N LEU A 30 20.34 -7.43 36.81
CA LEU A 30 20.52 -7.17 38.26
C LEU A 30 20.81 -5.71 38.74
N ILE A 31 19.82 -5.06 39.38
CA ILE A 31 19.54 -5.07 40.85
C ILE A 31 18.43 -4.04 41.25
N VAL A 32 17.30 -4.58 41.76
CA VAL A 32 16.50 -4.28 43.00
C VAL A 32 16.03 -2.85 43.37
N GLY A 33 14.71 -2.71 43.60
CA GLY A 33 14.09 -1.77 44.57
C GLY A 33 12.57 -1.60 44.42
N PRO A 34 11.73 -1.65 45.49
CA PRO A 34 10.33 -2.10 45.41
C PRO A 34 9.29 -0.97 45.49
N THR A 35 8.12 -1.18 44.89
CA THR A 35 6.84 -0.72 45.45
C THR A 35 5.72 -1.68 45.07
N GLU A 36 5.18 -2.34 46.09
CA GLU A 36 3.92 -3.07 46.05
C GLU A 36 2.79 -2.13 45.59
N GLY A 37 2.16 -2.49 44.47
CA GLY A 37 0.89 -1.91 44.03
C GLY A 37 -0.03 -3.06 43.68
N ALA A 38 -1.09 -3.24 44.47
CA ALA A 38 -2.06 -4.31 44.32
C ALA A 38 -2.68 -4.28 42.91
N VAL A 39 -2.47 -5.36 42.16
CA VAL A 39 -3.14 -5.60 40.87
C VAL A 39 -4.59 -6.00 41.17
N VAL A 40 -5.51 -5.07 40.90
CA VAL A 40 -6.95 -5.36 40.86
C VAL A 40 -7.22 -6.12 39.56
N PRO A 41 -7.79 -7.34 39.59
CA PRO A 41 -8.16 -8.05 38.38
C PRO A 41 -9.29 -7.29 37.65
N PRO A 42 -9.25 -7.21 36.30
CA PRO A 42 -10.30 -6.55 35.54
C PRO A 42 -11.62 -7.32 35.69
N PRO A 43 -12.77 -6.61 35.73
CA PRO A 43 -14.07 -7.25 35.83
C PRO A 43 -14.36 -8.06 34.57
N GLU A 44 -14.73 -9.34 34.77
CA GLU A 44 -15.24 -10.22 33.72
C GLU A 44 -16.48 -9.60 33.06
N LEU A 45 -16.37 -9.26 31.78
CA LEU A 45 -17.52 -8.82 30.99
C LEU A 45 -18.36 -10.03 30.57
N PRO A 46 -19.66 -10.09 30.92
CA PRO A 46 -20.53 -11.17 30.49
C PRO A 46 -20.92 -11.02 29.02
N GLY A 47 -20.61 -12.04 28.21
CA GLY A 47 -21.44 -12.42 27.07
C GLY A 47 -21.26 -11.63 25.78
N ARG A 48 -20.11 -11.78 25.11
CA ARG A 48 -19.99 -11.44 23.67
C ARG A 48 -20.44 -12.62 22.82
N ARG A 49 -21.73 -12.67 22.48
CA ARG A 49 -22.27 -13.61 21.48
C ARG A 49 -21.72 -13.24 20.10
N SER A 50 -21.05 -14.17 19.44
CA SER A 50 -20.59 -14.07 18.05
C SER A 50 -21.80 -14.12 17.09
N ILE A 51 -22.08 -13.04 16.38
CA ILE A 51 -23.20 -12.91 15.40
C ILE A 51 -22.72 -13.15 13.96
N TRP A 52 -21.65 -13.93 13.75
CA TRP A 52 -21.17 -14.28 12.41
C TRP A 52 -21.20 -15.79 12.19
N ALA A 53 -22.41 -16.34 12.17
CA ALA A 53 -22.73 -17.60 11.52
C ALA A 53 -23.95 -17.33 10.64
N ARG A 54 -23.70 -16.93 9.39
CA ARG A 54 -24.72 -16.82 8.34
C ARG A 54 -24.34 -17.79 7.22
N ASP A 55 -24.99 -18.94 7.28
CA ASP A 55 -25.62 -19.64 6.16
C ASP A 55 -24.83 -19.68 4.83
N ALA A 56 -23.83 -20.57 4.78
CA ALA A 56 -23.41 -21.19 3.53
C ALA A 56 -24.36 -22.37 3.24
N GLY A 57 -25.48 -22.07 2.59
CA GLY A 57 -26.46 -23.06 2.17
C GLY A 57 -27.44 -22.45 1.18
N LEU A 58 -27.01 -22.25 -0.07
CA LEU A 58 -27.93 -22.00 -1.17
C LEU A 58 -27.58 -22.90 -2.35
N ALA A 59 -28.59 -23.67 -2.72
CA ALA A 59 -28.57 -24.83 -3.57
C ALA A 59 -28.29 -24.50 -5.05
N ASP A 60 -27.64 -25.46 -5.69
CA ASP A 60 -27.64 -25.68 -7.13
C ASP A 60 -29.08 -25.79 -7.67
N HIS A 61 -29.47 -24.83 -8.52
CA HIS A 61 -30.55 -25.02 -9.48
C HIS A 61 -30.09 -24.52 -10.86
N PRO A 62 -29.96 -25.40 -11.87
CA PRO A 62 -29.83 -24.95 -13.25
C PRO A 62 -31.18 -24.39 -13.74
N PRO A 63 -31.21 -23.27 -14.47
CA PRO A 63 -32.44 -22.78 -15.07
C PRO A 63 -32.88 -23.72 -16.21
N PRO A 64 -34.17 -24.09 -16.29
CA PRO A 64 -34.69 -24.88 -17.39
C PRO A 64 -34.74 -24.04 -18.66
N GLY A 65 -34.21 -24.63 -19.74
CA GLY A 65 -34.29 -24.10 -21.09
C GLY A 65 -35.73 -23.93 -21.56
N GLY A 66 -35.95 -22.83 -22.26
CA GLY A 66 -37.18 -22.55 -22.99
C GLY A 66 -37.02 -21.24 -23.73
N ASN A 67 -36.54 -21.29 -24.97
CA ASN A 67 -36.67 -20.18 -25.92
C ASN A 67 -38.10 -20.20 -26.48
N PRO A 68 -38.92 -19.16 -26.27
CA PRO A 68 -40.11 -18.95 -27.06
C PRO A 68 -39.69 -18.33 -28.39
N LEU A 69 -39.85 -19.13 -29.44
CA LEU A 69 -39.79 -18.74 -30.84
C LEU A 69 -41.16 -18.11 -31.20
N TRP A 70 -41.24 -16.78 -31.21
CA TRP A 70 -42.26 -15.96 -31.88
C TRP A 70 -41.63 -14.57 -32.05
N GLU A 71 -41.23 -14.19 -33.26
CA GLU A 71 -42.03 -13.51 -34.28
C GLU A 71 -42.60 -12.15 -33.81
N ALA A 72 -41.94 -11.06 -34.23
CA ALA A 72 -42.56 -10.01 -35.04
C ALA A 72 -41.51 -8.91 -35.28
N GLU A 73 -40.91 -8.92 -36.47
CA GLU A 73 -40.20 -7.77 -37.01
C GLU A 73 -41.20 -6.62 -37.16
N THR A 74 -41.10 -5.63 -36.28
CA THR A 74 -41.69 -4.31 -36.50
C THR A 74 -40.52 -3.39 -36.83
N GLU A 75 -40.50 -2.91 -38.08
CA GLU A 75 -39.48 -2.00 -38.58
C GLU A 75 -39.58 -0.66 -37.83
N ASP A 76 -38.59 -0.43 -36.97
CA ASP A 76 -38.42 0.75 -36.13
C ASP A 76 -38.05 1.99 -36.95
N ALA A 77 -38.99 2.92 -37.12
CA ALA A 77 -38.75 4.24 -37.70
C ALA A 77 -38.71 5.37 -36.64
N ASP A 78 -38.74 5.05 -35.34
CA ASP A 78 -38.74 6.02 -34.22
C ASP A 78 -37.53 5.87 -33.27
N SER A 79 -36.49 5.11 -33.64
CA SER A 79 -35.34 4.79 -32.77
C SER A 79 -34.37 5.96 -32.55
N ASP A 80 -34.34 6.95 -33.44
CA ASP A 80 -33.37 8.06 -33.38
C ASP A 80 -33.74 9.14 -32.34
N GLU A 81 -35.03 9.37 -32.06
CA GLU A 81 -35.44 10.35 -31.02
C GLU A 81 -35.24 9.82 -29.60
N ALA A 82 -35.40 8.50 -29.40
CA ALA A 82 -35.18 7.86 -28.10
C ALA A 82 -33.72 7.98 -27.66
N ASP A 83 -32.76 7.76 -28.57
CA ASP A 83 -31.32 7.79 -28.26
C ASP A 83 -30.82 9.21 -27.89
N MET A 84 -31.31 10.24 -28.59
CA MET A 84 -30.97 11.63 -28.25
C MET A 84 -31.53 12.07 -26.88
N SER A 85 -32.70 11.54 -26.48
CA SER A 85 -33.27 11.84 -25.17
C SER A 85 -32.45 11.22 -24.03
N GLU A 86 -31.95 10.00 -24.24
CA GLU A 86 -31.13 9.29 -23.25
C GLU A 86 -29.77 9.96 -23.06
N ALA A 87 -29.12 10.40 -24.14
CA ALA A 87 -27.86 11.14 -24.09
C ALA A 87 -27.98 12.43 -23.25
N ARG A 88 -29.09 13.18 -23.41
CA ARG A 88 -29.35 14.40 -22.63
C ARG A 88 -29.58 14.10 -21.15
N VAL A 89 -30.30 13.03 -20.82
CA VAL A 89 -30.50 12.61 -19.42
C VAL A 89 -29.18 12.20 -18.78
N ARG A 90 -28.33 11.42 -19.48
CA ARG A 90 -27.01 11.02 -18.98
C ARG A 90 -26.10 12.23 -18.72
N GLN A 91 -26.12 13.21 -19.63
CA GLN A 91 -25.33 14.44 -19.47
C GLN A 91 -25.82 15.30 -18.28
N SER A 92 -27.14 15.43 -18.11
CA SER A 92 -27.74 16.16 -16.99
C SER A 92 -27.42 15.51 -15.63
N ILE A 93 -27.50 14.17 -15.55
CA ILE A 93 -27.12 13.42 -14.33
C ILE A 93 -25.63 13.57 -14.02
N ALA A 94 -24.76 13.53 -15.04
CA ALA A 94 -23.32 13.72 -14.86
C ALA A 94 -22.99 15.11 -14.32
N PHE A 95 -23.63 16.15 -14.86
CA PHE A 95 -23.46 17.54 -14.41
C PHE A 95 -23.99 17.78 -12.99
N ALA A 96 -25.19 17.27 -12.67
CA ALA A 96 -25.73 17.36 -11.31
C ALA A 96 -24.83 16.64 -10.28
N ARG A 97 -24.21 15.52 -10.67
CA ARG A 97 -23.22 14.82 -9.84
C ARG A 97 -21.92 15.62 -9.66
N SER A 98 -21.48 16.40 -10.64
CA SER A 98 -20.27 17.25 -10.46
C SER A 98 -20.55 18.42 -9.51
N GLU A 99 -21.67 19.14 -9.65
CA GLU A 99 -22.01 20.26 -8.76
C GLU A 99 -22.21 19.80 -7.32
N SER A 100 -22.87 18.64 -7.11
CA SER A 100 -23.04 18.07 -5.78
C SER A 100 -21.70 17.69 -5.14
N LYS A 101 -20.75 17.16 -5.91
CA LYS A 101 -19.41 16.83 -5.42
C LYS A 101 -18.63 18.08 -5.02
N GLU A 102 -18.65 19.14 -5.83
CA GLU A 102 -17.93 20.38 -5.50
C GLU A 102 -18.48 21.03 -4.23
N SER A 103 -19.80 21.10 -4.10
CA SER A 103 -20.46 21.63 -2.89
C SER A 103 -20.14 20.80 -1.64
N ALA A 104 -20.17 19.46 -1.75
CA ALA A 104 -19.81 18.57 -0.65
C ALA A 104 -18.33 18.70 -0.26
N VAL A 105 -17.43 18.81 -1.25
CA VAL A 105 -15.99 19.02 -1.02
C VAL A 105 -15.74 20.38 -0.36
N SER A 106 -16.45 21.44 -0.76
CA SER A 106 -16.33 22.76 -0.13
C SER A 106 -16.76 22.73 1.34
N ARG A 107 -17.92 22.13 1.64
CA ARG A 107 -18.40 22.01 3.03
C ARG A 107 -17.49 21.13 3.88
N ALA A 108 -16.97 20.04 3.31
CA ALA A 108 -16.00 19.19 3.99
C ALA A 108 -14.72 19.96 4.30
N LYS A 109 -14.21 20.76 3.36
CA LYS A 109 -13.03 21.62 3.59
C LYS A 109 -13.25 22.57 4.76
N ASP A 110 -14.41 23.23 4.84
CA ASP A 110 -14.69 24.15 5.94
C ASP A 110 -14.80 23.41 7.28
N SER A 111 -15.36 22.19 7.30
CA SER A 111 -15.46 21.36 8.52
C SER A 111 -14.14 20.74 8.99
N ILE A 112 -13.12 20.70 8.14
CA ILE A 112 -11.82 20.08 8.43
C ILE A 112 -10.77 21.13 8.85
N THR A 113 -11.15 22.42 8.91
CA THR A 113 -10.25 23.44 9.44
C THR A 113 -10.19 23.38 10.96
N PHE A 114 -9.00 23.05 11.49
CA PHE A 114 -8.74 23.11 12.92
C PHE A 114 -8.45 24.55 13.32
N THR A 115 -9.24 25.11 14.24
CA THR A 115 -8.99 26.44 14.81
C THR A 115 -7.66 26.48 15.57
N ASP A 116 -7.31 25.37 16.21
CA ASP A 116 -6.05 25.19 16.91
C ASP A 116 -5.10 24.30 16.09
N GLN A 117 -4.04 24.91 15.55
CA GLN A 117 -3.04 24.20 14.76
C GLN A 117 -2.19 23.22 15.60
N SER A 118 -2.17 23.36 16.93
CA SER A 118 -1.42 22.45 17.80
C SER A 118 -2.03 21.04 17.84
N LEU A 119 -3.33 20.93 17.57
CA LEU A 119 -4.06 19.66 17.47
C LEU A 119 -3.76 18.92 16.17
N LEU A 120 -3.35 19.64 15.12
CA LEU A 120 -3.04 19.04 13.82
C LEU A 120 -1.64 18.45 13.84
N ARG A 121 -1.53 17.16 14.15
CA ARG A 121 -0.26 16.43 14.15
C ARG A 121 -0.11 15.55 12.92
N GLY A 122 1.14 15.39 12.47
CA GLY A 122 1.50 14.53 11.36
C GLY A 122 2.81 13.81 11.61
N SER A 123 2.94 12.63 11.04
CA SER A 123 4.17 11.84 11.00
C SER A 123 4.77 11.89 9.60
N GLY A 124 6.09 11.85 9.47
CA GLY A 124 6.73 11.80 8.14
C GLY A 124 6.48 10.45 7.46
N ALA A 125 6.09 10.44 6.19
CA ALA A 125 5.83 9.19 5.46
C ALA A 125 7.04 8.24 5.42
N PHE A 126 8.27 8.77 5.34
CA PHE A 126 9.50 7.96 5.38
C PHE A 126 9.69 7.27 6.73
N GLN A 127 9.29 7.92 7.83
CA GLN A 127 9.32 7.32 9.16
C GLN A 127 8.30 6.17 9.26
N LEU A 128 7.13 6.31 8.61
CA LEU A 128 6.13 5.24 8.58
C LEU A 128 6.56 4.03 7.72
N LEU A 129 7.33 4.27 6.66
CA LEU A 129 7.88 3.21 5.79
C LEU A 129 9.17 2.60 6.33
N LYS A 130 9.70 3.11 7.45
CA LYS A 130 10.96 2.64 8.03
C LYS A 130 10.88 1.15 8.41
N MET A 131 11.96 0.42 8.17
CA MET A 131 12.09 -1.03 8.45
C MET A 131 10.92 -1.85 7.88
N GLY A 132 10.49 -1.56 6.65
CA GLY A 132 9.39 -2.30 6.01
C GLY A 132 8.02 -2.02 6.64
N GLY A 133 7.83 -0.84 7.23
CA GLY A 133 6.59 -0.46 7.89
C GLY A 133 6.43 -1.07 9.28
N ALA A 134 7.51 -1.16 10.06
CA ALA A 134 7.51 -1.73 11.41
C ALA A 134 6.45 -1.10 12.33
N ILE A 135 6.13 0.19 12.14
CA ILE A 135 5.08 0.90 12.90
C ILE A 135 3.68 0.25 12.79
N PHE A 136 3.43 -0.51 11.72
CA PHE A 136 2.17 -1.20 11.47
C PHE A 136 2.10 -2.61 12.07
N GLU A 137 3.17 -3.10 12.71
CA GLU A 137 3.21 -4.43 13.33
C GLU A 137 2.36 -4.47 14.60
N ASP A 138 2.61 -3.55 15.52
CA ASP A 138 1.85 -3.51 16.77
C ASP A 138 0.47 -2.91 16.56
N ARG A 139 -0.48 -3.39 17.37
CA ARG A 139 -1.80 -2.79 17.39
C ARG A 139 -1.77 -1.49 18.17
N GLU A 140 -1.36 -1.55 19.41
CA GLU A 140 -1.49 -0.41 20.32
C GLU A 140 -0.49 0.72 20.01
N GLY A 141 -0.96 1.96 20.11
CA GLY A 141 -0.10 3.14 20.14
C GLY A 141 0.49 3.31 21.54
N SER A 142 1.73 3.78 21.62
CA SER A 142 2.41 4.15 22.86
C SER A 142 2.80 5.63 22.84
N ALA A 143 3.21 6.17 23.98
CA ALA A 143 3.78 7.52 24.06
C ALA A 143 5.00 7.68 23.11
N ALA A 144 5.79 6.60 22.93
CA ALA A 144 6.90 6.60 22.00
C ALA A 144 6.44 6.71 20.53
N THR A 145 5.37 6.00 20.14
CA THR A 145 4.82 6.14 18.77
C THR A 145 4.13 7.48 18.55
N PHE A 146 3.53 8.05 19.60
CA PHE A 146 2.97 9.40 19.54
C PHE A 146 4.05 10.46 19.33
N GLY A 147 5.20 10.30 20.00
CA GLY A 147 6.37 11.17 19.84
C GLY A 147 6.99 11.18 18.43
N LEU A 148 6.59 10.26 17.55
CA LEU A 148 6.98 10.28 16.13
C LEU A 148 6.21 11.32 15.32
N SER A 149 5.06 11.79 15.82
CA SER A 149 4.30 12.87 15.18
C SER A 149 4.72 14.23 15.74
N ALA A 150 4.60 15.26 14.91
CA ALA A 150 4.80 16.65 15.32
C ALA A 150 3.60 17.50 14.87
N PRO A 151 3.32 18.65 15.51
CA PRO A 151 2.38 19.62 14.98
C PRO A 151 2.79 20.06 13.57
N VAL A 152 1.85 20.04 12.63
CA VAL A 152 2.07 20.39 11.23
C VAL A 152 1.00 21.37 10.76
N VAL A 153 1.39 22.26 9.84
CA VAL A 153 0.45 23.23 9.26
C VAL A 153 -0.51 22.56 8.28
N ARG A 154 -0.08 21.47 7.63
CA ARG A 154 -0.84 20.78 6.59
C ARG A 154 -0.47 19.30 6.55
N LEU A 155 -1.49 18.48 6.32
CA LEU A 155 -1.36 17.06 6.01
C LEU A 155 -1.50 16.84 4.51
N GLU A 156 -0.68 15.94 3.97
CA GLU A 156 -0.78 15.54 2.55
C GLU A 156 -1.68 14.32 2.35
N ALA A 157 -1.68 13.41 3.31
CA ALA A 157 -2.50 12.21 3.27
C ALA A 157 -3.03 11.83 4.66
N PHE A 158 -4.15 11.13 4.65
CA PHE A 158 -4.75 10.50 5.82
C PHE A 158 -4.69 8.98 5.65
N ILE A 159 -4.07 8.30 6.61
CA ILE A 159 -3.89 6.85 6.61
C ILE A 159 -4.69 6.30 7.78
N SER A 160 -5.88 5.75 7.49
CA SER A 160 -6.69 5.10 8.52
C SER A 160 -6.02 3.81 8.99
N HIS A 161 -6.03 3.58 10.30
CA HIS A 161 -5.55 2.32 10.82
C HIS A 161 -6.63 1.24 10.72
N ASN A 162 -6.63 0.44 9.65
CA ASN A 162 -7.46 -0.77 9.59
C ASN A 162 -6.71 -1.97 10.21
N TRP A 163 -7.15 -2.45 11.37
CA TRP A 163 -6.55 -3.60 12.07
C TRP A 163 -6.65 -4.92 11.30
N SER A 164 -7.58 -5.05 10.36
CA SER A 164 -7.75 -6.29 9.59
C SER A 164 -6.78 -6.42 8.42
N THR A 165 -6.17 -5.33 7.96
CA THR A 165 -5.22 -5.35 6.84
C THR A 165 -3.82 -5.73 7.33
N PRO A 166 -3.19 -6.78 6.78
CA PRO A 166 -1.82 -7.17 7.11
C PRO A 166 -0.81 -6.04 6.91
N ARG A 167 0.26 -6.06 7.72
CA ARG A 167 1.38 -5.09 7.63
C ARG A 167 1.93 -4.97 6.22
N ARG A 168 2.18 -6.11 5.56
CA ARG A 168 2.82 -6.16 4.23
C ARG A 168 1.99 -5.42 3.19
N ASP A 169 0.67 -5.53 3.24
CA ASP A 169 -0.21 -4.89 2.26
C ASP A 169 -0.23 -3.37 2.48
N LYS A 170 -0.26 -2.91 3.74
CA LYS A 170 -0.14 -1.49 4.08
C LYS A 170 1.19 -0.93 3.59
N PHE A 171 2.29 -1.62 3.89
CA PHE A 171 3.63 -1.21 3.47
C PHE A 171 3.74 -1.16 1.94
N MET A 172 3.31 -2.20 1.23
CA MET A 172 3.35 -2.26 -0.23
C MET A 172 2.53 -1.13 -0.86
N CYS A 173 1.32 -0.88 -0.35
CA CYS A 173 0.47 0.22 -0.82
C CYS A 173 1.17 1.57 -0.66
N LEU A 174 1.73 1.85 0.53
CA LEU A 174 2.40 3.11 0.82
C LEU A 174 3.73 3.26 0.06
N ALA A 175 4.49 2.17 -0.11
CA ALA A 175 5.71 2.16 -0.91
C ALA A 175 5.38 2.45 -2.39
N MET A 176 4.34 1.83 -2.95
CA MET A 176 3.87 2.14 -4.30
C MET A 176 3.37 3.58 -4.41
N TYR A 177 2.71 4.13 -3.39
CA TYR A 177 2.20 5.49 -3.44
C TYR A 177 3.32 6.55 -3.37
N TYR A 178 4.26 6.43 -2.43
CA TYR A 178 5.30 7.43 -2.19
C TYR A 178 6.59 7.20 -2.98
N ASN A 179 6.99 5.94 -3.23
CA ASN A 179 8.29 5.62 -3.79
C ASN A 179 8.24 5.30 -5.29
N LEU A 180 7.07 5.08 -5.91
CA LEU A 180 6.98 4.69 -7.32
C LEU A 180 7.63 5.70 -8.27
N GLY A 181 7.31 6.99 -8.14
CA GLY A 181 7.89 8.05 -8.97
C GLY A 181 9.43 8.10 -8.85
N PRO A 182 9.97 8.27 -7.63
CA PRO A 182 11.41 8.23 -7.38
C PRO A 182 12.08 6.93 -7.88
N ALA A 183 11.47 5.77 -7.66
CA ALA A 183 12.00 4.48 -8.12
C ALA A 183 12.07 4.41 -9.65
N CYS A 184 11.04 4.89 -10.36
CA CYS A 184 11.07 5.00 -11.83
C CYS A 184 12.21 5.90 -12.32
N VAL A 185 12.40 7.07 -11.70
CA VAL A 185 13.48 8.01 -12.07
C VAL A 185 14.85 7.37 -11.85
N VAL A 186 15.10 6.78 -10.68
CA VAL A 186 16.38 6.12 -10.38
C VAL A 186 16.64 4.98 -11.36
N THR A 187 15.65 4.14 -11.61
CA THR A 187 15.76 3.01 -12.55
C THR A 187 16.06 3.50 -13.95
N PHE A 188 15.35 4.52 -14.41
CA PHE A 188 15.57 5.12 -15.73
C PHE A 188 17.01 5.63 -15.88
N LEU A 189 17.52 6.40 -14.90
CA LEU A 189 18.88 6.92 -14.92
C LEU A 189 19.93 5.81 -14.95
N VAL A 190 19.74 4.74 -14.18
CA VAL A 190 20.64 3.58 -14.17
C VAL A 190 20.62 2.84 -15.50
N VAL A 191 19.42 2.54 -16.04
CA VAL A 191 19.28 1.84 -17.33
C VAL A 191 19.85 2.67 -18.48
N CYS A 192 19.62 3.99 -18.51
CA CYS A 192 20.24 4.88 -19.48
C CYS A 192 21.77 4.84 -19.39
N SER A 193 22.31 4.92 -18.18
CA SER A 193 23.77 4.87 -17.95
C SER A 193 24.37 3.55 -18.44
N LEU A 194 23.75 2.41 -18.10
CA LEU A 194 24.17 1.08 -18.56
C LEU A 194 24.07 0.94 -20.07
N THR A 195 23.02 1.49 -20.68
CA THR A 195 22.84 1.49 -22.14
C THR A 195 23.93 2.30 -22.83
N THR A 196 24.27 3.49 -22.29
CA THR A 196 25.36 4.31 -22.80
C THR A 196 26.72 3.61 -22.67
N LEU A 197 27.01 2.98 -21.53
CA LEU A 197 28.25 2.20 -21.36
C LEU A 197 28.33 1.01 -22.32
N THR A 198 27.20 0.35 -22.56
CA THR A 198 27.08 -0.74 -23.54
C THR A 198 27.33 -0.24 -24.96
N TYR A 199 26.78 0.93 -25.31
CA TYR A 199 27.00 1.57 -26.61
C TYR A 199 28.49 1.88 -26.87
N PHE A 200 29.23 2.31 -25.85
CA PHE A 200 30.68 2.53 -25.93
C PHE A 200 31.52 1.24 -25.87
N GLY A 201 30.89 0.05 -25.81
CA GLY A 201 31.59 -1.23 -25.73
C GLY A 201 32.31 -1.47 -24.39
N LEU A 202 31.93 -0.75 -23.33
CA LEU A 202 32.51 -0.88 -22.00
C LEU A 202 31.85 -1.99 -21.16
N LEU A 203 30.67 -2.48 -21.58
CA LEU A 203 29.94 -3.56 -20.94
C LEU A 203 29.73 -4.72 -21.91
N PRO A 204 29.74 -5.98 -21.43
CA PRO A 204 29.50 -7.14 -22.26
C PRO A 204 28.05 -7.16 -22.79
N THR A 205 27.91 -7.47 -24.08
CA THR A 205 26.62 -7.74 -24.73
C THR A 205 26.44 -9.25 -24.89
N VAL A 206 25.19 -9.70 -24.91
CA VAL A 206 24.87 -11.08 -25.32
C VAL A 206 23.96 -11.01 -26.52
N GLU A 207 24.32 -11.78 -27.54
CA GLU A 207 23.53 -11.91 -28.76
C GLU A 207 22.43 -12.95 -28.51
N PHE A 208 21.18 -12.52 -28.55
CA PHE A 208 20.04 -13.42 -28.53
C PHE A 208 19.63 -13.71 -29.97
N THR A 209 19.71 -14.98 -30.37
CA THR A 209 19.47 -15.45 -31.75
C THR A 209 18.11 -15.05 -32.33
N ALA A 210 17.11 -14.74 -31.50
CA ALA A 210 15.76 -14.36 -31.93
C ALA A 210 15.48 -12.84 -31.91
N VAL A 211 16.24 -12.04 -31.15
CA VAL A 211 15.89 -10.63 -30.85
C VAL A 211 17.04 -9.66 -31.17
N GLY A 212 18.19 -10.17 -31.60
CA GLY A 212 19.41 -9.40 -31.82
C GLY A 212 20.22 -9.20 -30.54
N SER A 213 21.18 -8.28 -30.57
CA SER A 213 21.99 -7.94 -29.40
C SER A 213 21.16 -7.19 -28.37
N ALA A 214 20.82 -7.84 -27.25
CA ALA A 214 20.18 -7.19 -26.11
C ALA A 214 21.17 -7.13 -24.94
N GLY A 215 21.31 -5.96 -24.31
CA GLY A 215 22.13 -5.82 -23.12
C GLY A 215 21.50 -6.58 -21.95
N ILE A 216 22.07 -7.74 -21.56
CA ILE A 216 21.62 -8.51 -20.38
C ILE A 216 21.59 -7.64 -19.12
N ALA A 217 22.56 -6.73 -19.00
CA ALA A 217 22.63 -5.78 -17.92
C ALA A 217 21.33 -4.97 -17.80
N CYS A 218 20.79 -4.42 -18.89
CA CYS A 218 19.58 -3.61 -18.83
C CYS A 218 18.34 -4.44 -18.44
N THR A 219 18.20 -5.67 -18.95
CA THR A 219 17.02 -6.52 -18.72
C THR A 219 16.94 -7.05 -17.29
N LEU A 220 18.08 -7.43 -16.69
CA LEU A 220 18.11 -7.99 -15.33
C LEU A 220 18.32 -6.92 -14.26
N VAL A 221 19.17 -5.92 -14.52
CA VAL A 221 19.48 -4.88 -13.53
C VAL A 221 18.33 -3.90 -13.39
N GLY A 222 17.60 -3.58 -14.46
CA GLY A 222 16.47 -2.65 -14.42
C GLY A 222 15.42 -3.02 -13.37
N PRO A 223 14.79 -4.21 -13.45
CA PRO A 223 13.83 -4.66 -12.44
C PRO A 223 14.42 -4.75 -11.03
N GLY A 224 15.67 -5.22 -10.89
CA GLY A 224 16.34 -5.31 -9.59
C GLY A 224 16.56 -3.95 -8.93
N VAL A 225 17.02 -2.95 -9.70
CA VAL A 225 17.18 -1.56 -9.26
C VAL A 225 15.84 -0.95 -8.92
N PHE A 226 14.81 -1.19 -9.75
CA PHE A 226 13.46 -0.69 -9.50
C PHE A 226 12.91 -1.20 -8.17
N LEU A 227 12.94 -2.52 -7.93
CA LEU A 227 12.44 -3.10 -6.69
C LEU A 227 13.26 -2.63 -5.48
N THR A 228 14.58 -2.57 -5.61
CA THR A 228 15.46 -2.06 -4.53
C THR A 228 15.11 -0.61 -4.20
N ALA A 229 15.04 0.26 -5.21
CA ALA A 229 14.68 1.66 -5.02
C ALA A 229 13.27 1.81 -4.44
N LEU A 230 12.29 1.04 -4.94
CA LEU A 230 10.92 1.06 -4.45
C LEU A 230 10.83 0.77 -2.94
N PHE A 231 11.64 -0.16 -2.43
CA PHE A 231 11.60 -0.57 -1.02
C PHE A 231 12.56 0.17 -0.10
N THR A 232 13.65 0.76 -0.61
CA THR A 232 14.70 1.33 0.25
C THR A 232 14.94 2.82 0.06
N ILE A 233 14.34 3.48 -0.93
CA ILE A 233 14.61 4.90 -1.19
C ILE A 233 14.23 5.80 -0.02
N ASN A 234 13.17 5.47 0.72
CA ASN A 234 12.78 6.22 1.92
C ASN A 234 13.84 6.14 3.02
N GLU A 235 14.51 5.00 3.18
CA GLU A 235 15.61 4.83 4.16
C GLU A 235 16.83 5.64 3.76
N VAL A 236 17.17 5.63 2.46
CA VAL A 236 18.27 6.44 1.92
C VAL A 236 17.98 7.92 2.14
N CYS A 237 16.77 8.39 1.77
CA CYS A 237 16.36 9.78 1.96
C CYS A 237 16.36 10.18 3.44
N ALA A 238 15.84 9.35 4.33
CA ALA A 238 15.83 9.62 5.76
C ALA A 238 17.25 9.73 6.34
N ARG A 239 18.19 8.88 5.93
CA ARG A 239 19.60 8.96 6.33
C ARG A 239 20.31 10.21 5.81
N LEU A 240 19.86 10.73 4.67
CA LEU A 240 20.34 12.00 4.11
C LEU A 240 19.66 13.22 4.76
N GLY A 241 18.79 13.03 5.75
CA GLY A 241 18.10 14.11 6.45
C GLY A 241 16.88 14.67 5.73
N PHE A 242 16.39 14.01 4.67
CA PHE A 242 15.14 14.41 4.03
C PHE A 242 13.96 13.92 4.86
N SER A 243 13.08 14.85 5.21
CA SER A 243 11.77 14.55 5.77
C SER A 243 10.80 14.28 4.62
N GLY A 244 10.16 13.12 4.64
CA GLY A 244 9.06 12.81 3.72
C GLY A 244 7.83 13.68 3.98
N PRO A 245 6.78 13.55 3.14
CA PRO A 245 5.54 14.31 3.33
C PRO A 245 4.89 14.02 4.68
N ALA A 246 4.26 15.04 5.26
CA ALA A 246 3.55 14.91 6.53
C ALA A 246 2.20 14.22 6.33
N VAL A 247 1.99 13.11 7.01
CA VAL A 247 0.80 12.27 6.88
C VAL A 247 0.18 12.01 8.24
N PHE A 248 -1.15 11.93 8.27
CA PHE A 248 -1.85 11.56 9.48
C PHE A 248 -1.96 10.04 9.55
N LEU A 249 -1.56 9.48 10.68
CA LEU A 249 -1.78 8.09 11.01
C LEU A 249 -2.29 8.04 12.43
N ASP A 250 -3.55 7.59 12.61
CA ASP A 250 -4.27 7.58 13.89
C ASP A 250 -3.38 7.17 15.07
N LYS A 251 -2.67 6.04 14.91
CA LYS A 251 -1.78 5.43 15.92
C LYS A 251 -0.65 6.37 16.41
N THR A 252 -0.15 7.24 15.54
CA THR A 252 0.97 8.14 15.86
C THR A 252 0.51 9.57 16.17
N CYS A 253 -0.66 9.96 15.70
CA CYS A 253 -1.14 11.34 15.79
C CYS A 253 -2.17 11.56 16.91
N ILE A 254 -2.77 10.49 17.46
CA ILE A 254 -3.72 10.53 18.57
C ILE A 254 -3.07 9.88 19.79
N HIS A 255 -3.11 10.56 20.94
CA HIS A 255 -2.61 10.03 22.19
C HIS A 255 -3.54 8.90 22.66
N GLN A 256 -3.06 7.65 22.65
CA GLN A 256 -3.91 6.47 22.97
C GLN A 256 -4.00 6.18 24.47
N THR A 257 -3.11 6.76 25.28
CA THR A 257 -2.96 6.41 26.71
C THR A 257 -3.44 7.48 27.68
N ASP A 258 -3.79 8.67 27.18
CA ASP A 258 -4.26 9.79 27.99
C ASP A 258 -5.51 10.32 27.32
N GLU A 259 -6.66 10.13 27.97
CA GLU A 259 -7.96 10.57 27.45
C GLU A 259 -8.18 12.07 27.68
N ASP A 260 -7.38 12.70 28.54
CA ASP A 260 -7.52 14.11 28.92
C ASP A 260 -6.72 15.07 28.00
N LEU A 261 -5.98 14.54 27.01
CA LEU A 261 -5.16 15.26 26.02
C LEU A 261 -5.70 15.13 24.59
#